data_AF-A0A1Y4NTM9-F1
#
_entry.id   AF-A0A1Y4NTM9-F1
#
_cell.length_a   1.000
_cell.length_b   1.000
_cell.length_c   1.000
_cell.angle_alpha   90.00
_cell.angle_beta   90.00
_cell.angle_gamma   90.00
#
_symmetry.space_group_name_H-M   'P 1'
#
loop_
_entity.id
_entity.type
_entity.pdbx_description
1 polymer ?
#
loop_
_entity_poly.entity_id
_entity_poly.type
_entity_poly.pdbx_seq_one_letter_code
_entity_poly.pdbx_strand_id
1 'polypeptide(L)'
;EHSIHDEAWKYDDTEHWQECSCGERLNVANHIYGDWKVTKEATETKEGSRERGCAVCEYVQTEAIPAAGTGSPQTGDSSDMALWISLMLASCGGVLGMLFYRRKKAAAGK
;
A
#
# COMPACT_ATOMS: atom_id res chain seq x y z
N GLU A 1 18.17 6.92 38.65
CA GLU A 1 16.70 7.00 38.59
C GLU A 1 16.29 7.48 37.21
N HIS A 2 15.28 6.87 36.59
CA HIS A 2 14.75 7.34 35.31
C HIS A 2 13.57 8.26 35.60
N SER A 3 13.78 9.56 35.43
CA SER A 3 12.74 10.57 35.59
C SER A 3 12.29 11.05 34.22
N ILE A 4 10.98 11.06 34.00
CA ILE A 4 10.36 11.62 32.80
C ILE A 4 10.61 13.12 32.83
N HIS A 5 11.27 13.65 31.81
CA HIS A 5 11.67 15.06 31.76
C HIS A 5 10.56 15.95 31.19
N ASP A 6 9.70 15.38 30.35
CA ASP A 6 8.62 16.07 29.65
C ASP A 6 7.32 15.26 29.80
N GLU A 7 6.30 15.87 30.40
CA GLU A 7 4.97 15.26 30.56
C GLU A 7 4.24 15.12 29.20
N ALA A 8 4.75 15.76 28.15
CA ALA A 8 4.23 15.66 26.80
C ALA A 8 4.66 14.34 26.14
N TRP A 9 3.67 13.55 25.71
CA TRP A 9 3.90 12.34 24.92
C TRP A 9 4.50 12.65 23.56
N LYS A 10 5.61 12.00 23.23
CA LYS A 10 6.17 11.96 21.87
C LYS A 10 5.44 10.91 21.04
N TYR A 11 5.41 11.09 19.73
CA TYR A 11 4.73 10.17 18.82
C TYR A 11 5.28 10.22 17.40
N ASP A 12 5.09 9.12 16.68
CA ASP A 12 5.29 8.97 15.24
C ASP A 12 4.03 8.36 14.60
N ASP A 13 4.10 7.86 13.36
CA ASP A 13 2.96 7.25 12.67
C ASP A 13 2.50 5.91 13.26
N THR A 14 3.36 5.22 14.02
CA THR A 14 3.14 3.87 14.53
C THR A 14 2.87 3.88 16.04
N GLU A 15 3.63 4.66 16.81
CA GLU A 15 3.67 4.56 18.27
C GLU A 15 3.82 5.93 18.97
N HIS A 16 3.58 5.91 20.28
CA HIS A 16 3.86 7.01 21.20
C HIS A 16 4.73 6.56 22.37
N TRP A 17 5.50 7.48 22.92
CA TRP A 17 6.43 7.22 24.03
C TRP A 17 6.68 8.48 24.86
N GLN A 18 7.20 8.28 26.06
CA GLN A 18 7.78 9.36 26.86
C GLN A 18 9.30 9.27 26.83
N GLU A 19 9.97 10.40 26.91
CA GLU A 19 11.44 10.44 26.88
C GLU A 19 11.97 10.64 28.30
N CYS A 20 12.87 9.75 28.72
CA CYS A 20 13.62 9.94 29.95
C CYS A 20 14.65 11.06 29.78
N SER A 21 15.04 11.71 30.87
CA SER A 21 16.16 12.68 30.87
C SER A 21 17.49 12.13 30.34
N CYS A 22 17.67 10.80 30.26
CA CYS A 22 18.84 10.15 29.67
C CYS A 22 18.71 9.86 28.16
N GLY A 23 17.58 10.20 27.54
CA GLY A 23 17.28 9.95 26.13
C GLY A 23 16.65 8.59 25.81
N GLU A 24 16.35 7.76 26.82
CA GLU A 24 15.66 6.48 26.62
C GLU A 24 14.16 6.67 26.38
N ARG A 25 13.59 5.91 25.43
CA ARG A 25 12.15 5.85 25.19
C ARG A 25 11.48 4.94 26.22
N LEU A 26 10.55 5.49 26.98
CA LEU A 26 9.78 4.82 28.02
C LEU A 26 8.30 4.76 27.65
N ASN A 27 7.58 3.80 28.23
CA ASN A 27 6.13 3.61 28.05
C ASN A 27 5.72 3.57 26.56
N VAL A 28 6.57 2.97 25.73
CA VAL A 28 6.34 2.81 24.30
C VAL A 28 5.07 1.98 24.06
N ALA A 29 4.14 2.52 23.29
CA ALA A 29 2.91 1.82 22.91
C ALA A 29 2.40 2.29 21.55
N ASN A 30 1.68 1.41 20.85
CA ASN A 30 0.96 1.79 19.64
C ASN A 30 -0.17 2.78 19.97
N HIS A 31 -0.59 3.54 18.95
CA HIS A 31 -1.72 4.44 19.08
C HIS A 31 -3.03 3.75 19.47
N ILE A 32 -3.76 4.38 20.39
CA ILE A 32 -5.07 3.92 20.84
C ILE A 32 -6.11 4.85 20.21
N TYR A 33 -6.69 4.41 19.11
CA TYR A 33 -7.63 5.21 18.35
C TYR A 33 -9.09 4.98 18.76
N GLY A 34 -9.88 6.05 18.73
CA GLY A 34 -11.33 5.99 18.78
C GLY A 34 -11.97 5.81 17.40
N ASP A 35 -13.26 6.15 17.32
CA ASP A 35 -14.02 6.10 16.08
C ASP A 35 -13.48 7.09 15.02
N TRP A 36 -13.67 6.71 13.76
CA TRP A 36 -13.39 7.58 12.63
C TRP A 36 -14.44 8.69 12.53
N LYS A 37 -13.96 9.91 12.31
CA LYS A 37 -14.77 11.08 11.99
C LYS A 37 -14.55 11.48 10.54
N VAL A 38 -15.61 11.46 9.73
CA VAL A 38 -15.54 11.98 8.35
C VAL A 38 -15.32 13.50 8.41
N THR A 39 -14.24 13.97 7.79
CA THR A 39 -13.92 15.41 7.68
C THR A 39 -14.32 15.98 6.33
N LYS A 40 -14.42 15.11 5.32
CA LYS A 40 -14.95 15.45 3.99
C LYS A 40 -15.70 14.26 3.43
N GLU A 41 -16.97 14.45 3.10
CA GLU A 41 -17.79 13.42 2.44
C GLU A 41 -17.20 13.06 1.07
N ALA A 42 -17.13 11.76 0.78
CA ALA A 42 -16.83 11.28 -0.57
C ALA A 42 -18.07 11.48 -1.46
N THR A 43 -17.84 11.83 -2.72
CA THR A 43 -18.91 11.90 -3.74
C THR A 43 -18.68 10.82 -4.79
N GLU A 44 -19.57 10.68 -5.76
CA GLU A 44 -19.42 9.72 -6.86
C GLU A 44 -18.10 9.88 -7.62
N THR A 45 -17.55 11.10 -7.68
CA THR A 45 -16.37 11.42 -8.51
C THR A 45 -15.20 11.99 -7.73
N LYS A 46 -15.37 12.30 -6.43
CA LYS A 46 -14.34 12.94 -5.61
C LYS A 46 -14.13 12.17 -4.33
N GLU A 47 -12.86 11.97 -4.00
CA GLU A 47 -12.46 11.40 -2.73
C GLU A 47 -12.83 12.32 -1.55
N GLY A 48 -13.29 11.67 -0.48
CA GLY A 48 -13.49 12.24 0.84
C GLY A 48 -12.29 12.03 1.74
N SER A 49 -12.42 12.37 3.01
CA SER A 49 -11.41 12.13 4.04
C SER A 49 -12.06 11.85 5.39
N ARG A 50 -11.40 11.05 6.21
CA ARG A 50 -11.74 10.79 7.61
C ARG A 50 -10.51 10.88 8.49
N GLU A 51 -10.74 11.20 9.75
CA GLU A 51 -9.71 11.38 10.76
C GLU A 51 -10.08 10.67 12.06
N ARG A 52 -9.08 10.21 12.81
CA ARG A 52 -9.24 9.75 14.19
C ARG A 52 -8.01 10.12 15.02
N GLY A 53 -8.24 10.53 16.26
CA GLY A 53 -7.17 10.90 17.20
C GLY A 53 -6.77 9.74 18.09
N CYS A 54 -5.50 9.74 18.52
CA CYS A 54 -5.05 8.91 19.62
C CYS A 54 -5.64 9.44 20.95
N ALA A 55 -6.06 8.55 21.84
CA ALA A 55 -6.61 8.93 23.15
C ALA A 55 -5.53 9.32 24.19
N VAL A 56 -4.25 9.05 23.88
CA VAL A 56 -3.12 9.23 24.82
C VAL A 56 -2.24 10.41 24.41
N CYS A 57 -1.98 10.57 23.12
CA CYS A 57 -1.15 11.63 22.57
C CYS A 57 -1.92 12.45 21.52
N GLU A 58 -1.30 13.52 21.03
CA GLU A 58 -1.94 14.44 20.08
C GLU A 58 -1.86 13.97 18.62
N TYR A 59 -1.48 12.72 18.38
CA TYR A 59 -1.43 12.18 17.02
C TYR A 59 -2.84 12.04 16.42
N VAL A 60 -3.00 12.53 15.20
CA VAL A 60 -4.22 12.39 14.39
C VAL A 60 -3.88 11.63 13.12
N GLN A 61 -4.58 10.51 12.93
CA GLN A 61 -4.50 9.74 11.69
C GLN A 61 -5.53 10.28 10.70
N THR A 62 -5.10 10.56 9.48
CA THR A 62 -5.97 10.98 8.36
C THR A 62 -5.91 9.95 7.24
N GLU A 63 -7.07 9.56 6.72
CA GLU A 63 -7.20 8.66 5.58
C GLU A 63 -8.15 9.22 4.52
N ALA A 64 -7.85 8.98 3.25
CA ALA A 64 -8.75 9.25 2.15
C ALA A 64 -9.90 8.22 2.13
N ILE A 65 -11.10 8.69 1.81
CA ILE A 65 -12.26 7.82 1.52
C ILE A 65 -12.41 7.80 -0.01
N PRO A 66 -12.35 6.62 -0.65
CA PRO A 66 -12.47 6.54 -2.10
C PRO A 66 -13.83 7.09 -2.57
N ALA A 67 -13.86 7.65 -3.78
CA ALA A 67 -15.09 8.10 -4.42
C ALA A 67 -16.10 6.94 -4.54
N ALA A 68 -17.40 7.23 -4.37
CA ALA A 68 -18.45 6.22 -4.34
C ALA A 68 -18.81 5.66 -5.75
N GLY A 69 -18.35 6.29 -6.83
CA GLY A 69 -18.76 5.99 -8.21
C GLY A 69 -17.78 5.11 -8.99
N THR A 70 -18.26 3.93 -9.35
CA THR A 70 -17.77 3.01 -10.40
C THR A 70 -16.27 2.68 -10.40
N GLY A 71 -15.83 1.85 -9.47
CA GLY A 71 -14.56 1.14 -9.57
C GLY A 71 -14.53 -0.06 -8.62
N SER A 72 -14.50 -1.27 -9.19
CA SER A 72 -14.22 -2.54 -8.51
C SER A 72 -13.13 -2.41 -7.44
N PRO A 73 -13.17 -3.16 -6.31
CA PRO A 73 -12.12 -3.08 -5.29
C PRO A 73 -10.76 -3.34 -5.94
N GLN A 74 -9.86 -2.37 -5.90
CA GLN A 74 -8.47 -2.58 -6.28
C GLN A 74 -7.74 -3.22 -5.09
N THR A 75 -8.09 -4.47 -4.76
CA THR A 75 -7.15 -5.36 -4.09
C THR A 75 -6.03 -5.64 -5.08
N GLY A 76 -4.86 -5.07 -4.83
CA GLY A 76 -3.71 -5.14 -5.71
C GLY A 76 -3.15 -6.55 -5.84
N ASP A 77 -3.66 -7.32 -6.80
CA ASP A 77 -3.00 -8.51 -7.32
C ASP A 77 -2.60 -8.24 -8.78
N SER A 78 -1.31 -7.99 -9.02
CA SER A 78 -0.68 -7.78 -10.35
C SER A 78 -0.76 -8.99 -11.30
N SER A 79 -1.62 -9.96 -10.99
CA SER A 79 -1.76 -11.26 -11.62
C SER A 79 -2.40 -11.21 -13.01
N ASP A 80 -3.23 -10.20 -13.31
CA ASP A 80 -3.88 -10.09 -14.61
C ASP A 80 -2.89 -9.76 -15.74
N MET A 81 -2.01 -8.76 -15.56
CA MET A 81 -1.09 -8.35 -16.63
C MET A 81 -0.11 -9.47 -17.02
N ALA A 82 0.32 -10.30 -16.07
CA ALA A 82 1.19 -11.45 -16.35
C ALA A 82 0.48 -12.52 -17.19
N LEU A 83 -0.81 -12.76 -16.95
CA LEU A 83 -1.62 -13.71 -17.73
C LEU A 83 -1.87 -13.18 -19.15
N TRP A 84 -2.19 -11.90 -19.31
CA TRP A 84 -2.38 -11.28 -20.62
C TRP A 84 -1.07 -11.21 -21.42
N ILE A 85 0.06 -10.89 -20.78
CA ILE A 85 1.39 -10.91 -21.42
C ILE A 85 1.74 -12.34 -21.85
N SER A 86 1.49 -13.34 -21.01
CA SER A 86 1.73 -14.75 -21.37
C SER A 86 0.84 -15.20 -22.54
N LEU A 87 -0.42 -14.76 -22.56
CA LEU A 87 -1.37 -15.03 -23.66
C LEU A 87 -0.92 -14.37 -24.98
N MET A 88 -0.38 -13.14 -24.92
CA MET A 88 0.15 -12.43 -26.09
C MET A 88 1.47 -13.04 -26.60
N LEU A 89 2.31 -13.57 -25.72
CA LEU A 89 3.56 -14.22 -26.10
C LEU A 89 3.33 -15.61 -26.72
N ALA A 90 2.32 -16.35 -26.27
CA ALA A 90 1.95 -17.65 -26.83
C ALA A 90 1.46 -17.57 -28.29
N SER A 91 0.87 -16.44 -28.72
CA SER A 91 0.43 -16.25 -30.10
C SER A 91 1.57 -15.84 -31.06
N CYS A 92 2.61 -15.15 -30.57
CA CYS A 92 3.74 -14.71 -31.41
C CYS A 92 4.86 -15.76 -31.57
N GLY A 93 5.03 -16.67 -30.61
CA GLY A 93 6.15 -17.64 -30.61
C GLY A 93 6.11 -18.68 -31.74
N GLY A 94 4.92 -19.03 -32.23
CA GLY A 94 4.74 -20.10 -33.24
C GLY A 94 5.31 -19.76 -34.62
N VAL A 95 5.19 -18.51 -35.07
CA VAL A 95 5.61 -18.10 -36.43
C VAL A 95 7.13 -18.10 -36.57
N LEU A 96 7.85 -17.62 -35.55
CA LEU A 96 9.32 -17.61 -35.54
C LEU A 96 9.88 -19.04 -35.47
N GLY A 97 9.28 -19.92 -34.66
CA GLY A 97 9.68 -21.33 -34.58
C GLY A 97 9.51 -22.07 -35.92
N MET A 98 8.42 -21.82 -36.64
CA MET A 98 8.16 -22.48 -37.93
C MET A 98 9.12 -22.00 -39.04
N LEU A 99 9.53 -20.72 -39.02
CA LEU A 99 10.53 -20.19 -39.95
C LEU A 99 11.93 -20.78 -39.70
N PHE A 100 12.33 -20.93 -38.44
CA PHE A 100 13.59 -21.60 -38.09
C PHE A 100 13.57 -23.10 -38.46
N TYR A 101 12.46 -23.79 -38.22
CA TYR A 101 12.32 -25.20 -38.62
C TYR A 101 12.39 -25.38 -40.15
N ARG A 102 11.77 -24.48 -40.93
CA ARG A 102 11.87 -24.50 -42.40
C ARG A 102 13.30 -24.28 -42.89
N ARG A 103 14.05 -23.34 -42.28
CA ARG A 103 15.46 -23.12 -42.61
C ARG A 103 16.33 -24.33 -42.24
N LYS A 104 16.11 -24.95 -41.08
CA LYS A 104 16.85 -26.14 -40.65
C LYS A 104 16.56 -27.36 -41.53
N LYS A 105 15.31 -27.57 -41.93
CA LYS A 105 14.93 -28.68 -42.82
C LYS A 105 15.50 -28.52 -44.24
N ALA A 106 15.61 -27.29 -44.75
CA ALA A 106 16.25 -27.03 -46.04
C ALA A 106 17.78 -27.26 -46.02
N ALA A 107 18.43 -27.13 -44.87
CA ALA A 107 19.86 -27.35 -44.70
C ALA A 107 20.24 -28.83 -44.48
N ALA A 108 19.32 -29.66 -44.00
CA ALA A 108 19.56 -31.08 -43.71
C ALA A 108 19.17 -32.02 -44.89
N GLY A 109 18.69 -31.47 -46.00
CA GLY A 109 18.24 -32.22 -47.18
C GLY A 109 19.18 -32.13 -48.39
N LYS A 110 20.48 -31.85 -48.18
CA LYS A 110 21.49 -31.81 -49.24
C LYS A 110 22.74 -32.57 -48.84
#